data_AF-A0A2J6RN30-F1
#
_entry.id   AF-A0A2J6RN30-F1
#
_cell.length_a   1.000
_cell.length_b   1.000
_cell.length_c   1.000
_cell.angle_alpha   90.00
_cell.angle_beta   90.00
_cell.angle_gamma   90.00
#
_symmetry.space_group_name_H-M   'P 1'
#
loop_
_entity.id
_entity.type
_entity.pdbx_description
1 polymer ?
#
loop_
_entity_poly.entity_id
_entity_poly.type
_entity_poly.pdbx_seq_one_letter_code
_entity_poly.pdbx_strand_id
1 'polypeptide(L)'
;MDLYTKEGDLPGFSSLFVLIPDYHVGFSILSSGANLTTDNVILVNLITDTLLTSIETAAREETDLLYADVYISPEKSLNSSITITIDATNPGLGVTSWVSNGTDMINSLSQHPRFVSILQVSRTSWRTEMWKSGSGHHTHCGV
;
A
#
# COMPACT_ATOMS: atom_id res chain seq x y z
N MET A 1 -2.35 -6.68 -6.32
CA MET A 1 -1.58 -6.25 -7.49
C MET A 1 -1.10 -7.48 -8.22
N ASP A 2 -1.29 -7.50 -9.53
CA ASP A 2 -1.00 -8.66 -10.36
C ASP A 2 0.27 -8.44 -11.19
N LEU A 3 1.14 -9.46 -11.21
CA LEU A 3 2.40 -9.45 -11.94
C LEU A 3 2.41 -10.58 -12.98
N TYR A 4 2.64 -10.22 -14.23
CA TYR A 4 2.78 -11.20 -15.32
C TYR A 4 4.23 -11.27 -15.75
N THR A 5 4.85 -12.44 -15.56
CA THR A 5 6.27 -12.63 -15.82
C THR A 5 6.53 -13.77 -16.80
N LYS A 6 7.56 -13.60 -17.63
CA LYS A 6 8.07 -14.68 -18.49
C LYS A 6 9.59 -14.66 -18.51
N GLU A 7 10.19 -15.82 -18.26
CA GLU A 7 11.64 -16.03 -18.28
C GLU A 7 12.02 -16.96 -19.43
N GLY A 8 13.25 -16.82 -19.92
CA GLY A 8 13.84 -17.71 -20.92
C GLY A 8 15.36 -17.70 -20.88
N ASP A 9 15.96 -18.89 -20.83
CA ASP A 9 17.39 -19.11 -20.71
C ASP A 9 17.97 -19.91 -21.89
N LEU A 10 19.17 -19.51 -22.31
CA LEU A 10 20.04 -20.24 -23.21
C LEU A 10 21.46 -20.29 -22.60
N PRO A 11 22.35 -21.21 -23.04
CA PRO A 11 23.73 -21.21 -22.56
C PRO A 11 24.41 -19.85 -22.81
N GLY A 12 24.71 -19.14 -21.71
CA GLY A 12 25.36 -17.82 -21.75
C GLY A 12 24.43 -16.62 -22.00
N PHE A 13 23.10 -16.81 -22.10
CA PHE A 13 22.12 -15.73 -22.29
C PHE A 13 20.86 -15.97 -21.46
N SER A 14 20.30 -14.90 -20.90
CA SER A 14 19.05 -14.97 -20.16
C SER A 14 18.16 -13.76 -20.44
N SER A 15 16.85 -13.98 -20.34
CA SER A 15 15.82 -12.98 -20.58
C SER A 15 14.71 -13.08 -19.56
N LEU A 16 14.26 -11.93 -19.07
CA LEU A 16 13.12 -11.80 -18.18
C LEU A 16 12.22 -10.65 -18.66
N PHE A 17 10.93 -10.92 -18.78
CA PHE A 17 9.90 -9.94 -19.10
C PHE A 17 8.94 -9.83 -17.94
N VAL A 18 8.61 -8.59 -17.55
CA VAL A 18 7.69 -8.27 -16.45
C VAL A 18 6.66 -7.25 -16.93
N LEU A 19 5.39 -7.54 -16.66
CA LEU A 19 4.28 -6.63 -16.92
C LEU A 19 3.45 -6.43 -15.65
N ILE A 20 3.14 -5.17 -15.37
CA ILE A 20 2.38 -4.72 -14.20
C ILE A 20 1.18 -3.89 -14.69
N PRO A 21 0.04 -4.52 -15.01
CA PRO A 21 -1.11 -3.82 -15.60
C PRO A 21 -1.68 -2.73 -14.70
N ASP A 22 -1.68 -2.92 -13.38
CA ASP A 22 -2.21 -1.96 -12.41
C ASP A 22 -1.55 -0.58 -12.51
N TYR A 23 -0.26 -0.57 -12.86
CA TYR A 23 0.52 0.66 -13.01
C TYR A 23 0.76 1.05 -14.47
N HIS A 24 0.21 0.29 -15.43
CA HIS A 24 0.46 0.47 -16.88
C HIS A 24 1.97 0.49 -17.24
N VAL A 25 2.79 -0.27 -16.50
CA VAL A 25 4.23 -0.35 -16.73
C VAL A 25 4.67 -1.79 -16.99
N GLY A 26 5.78 -1.93 -17.71
CA GLY A 26 6.45 -3.20 -17.94
C GLY A 26 7.89 -2.98 -18.36
N PHE A 27 8.73 -3.97 -18.13
CA PHE A 27 10.16 -3.91 -18.47
C PHE A 27 10.71 -5.29 -18.83
N SER A 28 11.85 -5.27 -19.53
CA SER A 28 12.57 -6.46 -19.94
C SER A 28 14.02 -6.37 -19.48
N ILE A 29 14.57 -7.48 -18.99
CA ILE A 29 15.97 -7.65 -18.64
C ILE A 29 16.57 -8.66 -19.62
N LEU A 30 17.67 -8.29 -20.27
CA LEU A 30 18.44 -9.16 -21.15
C LEU A 30 19.87 -9.17 -20.66
N SER A 31 20.39 -10.35 -20.33
CA SER A 31 21.72 -10.51 -19.72
C SER A 31 22.52 -11.61 -20.40
N SER A 32 23.85 -11.50 -20.33
CA SER A 32 24.79 -12.54 -20.78
C SER A 32 25.95 -12.67 -19.79
N GLY A 33 26.43 -13.90 -19.56
CA GLY A 33 27.41 -14.16 -18.50
C GLY A 33 27.29 -15.53 -17.84
N ALA A 34 27.98 -15.69 -16.70
CA ALA A 34 28.12 -16.98 -16.02
C ALA A 34 27.06 -17.25 -14.93
N ASN A 35 26.52 -16.20 -14.28
CA ASN A 35 25.60 -16.31 -13.12
C ASN A 35 24.21 -15.72 -13.40
N LEU A 36 23.69 -15.98 -14.59
CA LEU A 36 22.56 -15.23 -15.17
C LEU A 36 21.25 -15.32 -14.38
N THR A 37 20.93 -16.49 -13.85
CA THR A 37 19.69 -16.70 -13.10
C THR A 37 19.69 -15.89 -11.79
N THR A 38 20.85 -15.77 -11.13
CA THR A 38 20.97 -14.97 -9.89
C THR A 38 20.96 -13.48 -10.20
N ASP A 39 21.68 -13.06 -11.24
CA ASP A 39 21.76 -11.66 -11.64
C ASP A 39 20.39 -11.11 -12.04
N ASN A 40 19.60 -11.88 -12.79
CA ASN A 40 18.25 -11.47 -13.19
C ASN A 40 17.29 -11.34 -12.01
N VAL A 41 17.36 -12.23 -11.02
CA VAL A 41 16.55 -12.12 -9.79
C VAL A 41 16.91 -10.87 -9.00
N ILE A 42 18.21 -10.55 -8.89
CA ILE A 42 18.66 -9.33 -8.20
C ILE A 42 18.17 -8.09 -8.95
N LEU A 43 18.35 -8.06 -10.27
CA LEU A 43 17.94 -6.93 -11.09
C LEU A 43 16.43 -6.71 -11.07
N VAL A 44 15.62 -7.78 -11.15
CA VAL A 44 14.16 -7.63 -11.10
C VAL A 44 13.70 -7.08 -9.76
N ASN A 45 14.25 -7.58 -8.65
CA ASN A 45 13.87 -7.09 -7.32
C ASN A 45 14.26 -5.61 -7.15
N LEU A 46 15.48 -5.24 -7.56
CA LEU A 46 15.95 -3.86 -7.49
C LEU A 46 15.08 -2.91 -8.33
N ILE A 47 14.75 -3.31 -9.56
CA ILE A 47 13.91 -2.52 -10.45
C ILE A 47 12.50 -2.40 -9.87
N THR A 48 11.88 -3.51 -9.45
CA THR A 48 10.50 -3.49 -8.94
C THR A 48 10.38 -2.69 -7.65
N ASP A 49 11.31 -2.84 -6.69
CA ASP A 49 11.29 -2.08 -5.44
C ASP A 49 11.42 -0.57 -5.69
N THR A 50 12.34 -0.19 -6.57
CA THR A 50 12.59 1.22 -6.90
C THR A 50 11.43 1.82 -7.71
N LEU A 51 11.00 1.12 -8.75
CA LEU A 51 9.97 1.57 -9.68
C LEU A 51 8.63 1.73 -8.97
N LEU A 52 8.19 0.71 -8.22
CA LEU A 52 6.92 0.74 -7.52
C LEU A 52 6.86 1.91 -6.52
N THR A 53 7.91 2.04 -5.70
CA THR A 53 8.02 3.14 -4.73
C THR A 53 7.97 4.50 -5.41
N SER A 54 8.68 4.67 -6.54
CA SER A 54 8.69 5.94 -7.27
C SER A 54 7.33 6.30 -7.86
N ILE A 55 6.59 5.34 -8.41
CA ILE A 55 5.28 5.56 -9.00
C ILE A 55 4.26 5.92 -7.91
N GLU A 56 4.25 5.19 -6.79
CA GLU A 56 3.36 5.48 -5.67
C GLU A 56 3.64 6.84 -5.05
N THR A 57 4.92 7.24 -4.98
CA THR A 57 5.31 8.57 -4.50
C THR A 57 4.84 9.66 -5.46
N ALA A 58 5.09 9.50 -6.76
CA ALA A 58 4.65 10.47 -7.77
C ALA A 58 3.12 10.61 -7.80
N ALA A 59 2.39 9.49 -7.74
CA ALA A 59 0.94 9.50 -7.67
C ALA A 59 0.42 10.24 -6.43
N ARG A 60 1.10 10.11 -5.29
CA ARG A 60 0.76 10.83 -4.06
C ARG A 60 0.99 12.34 -4.21
N GLU A 61 2.13 12.74 -4.74
CA GLU A 61 2.44 14.16 -4.99
C GLU A 61 1.42 14.80 -5.94
N GLU A 62 1.07 14.11 -7.04
CA GLU A 62 0.04 14.58 -7.96
C GLU A 62 -1.34 14.67 -7.30
N THR A 63 -1.71 13.67 -6.49
CA THR A 63 -2.98 13.67 -5.78
C THR A 63 -3.06 14.81 -4.75
N ASP A 64 -1.98 15.10 -4.05
CA ASP A 64 -1.90 16.22 -3.11
C ASP A 64 -2.12 17.56 -3.82
N LEU A 65 -1.43 17.77 -4.95
CA LEU A 65 -1.56 18.98 -5.74
C LEU A 65 -2.96 19.19 -6.33
N LEU A 66 -3.68 18.11 -6.68
CA LEU A 66 -4.98 18.20 -7.36
C LEU A 66 -6.18 18.16 -6.42
N TYR A 67 -6.07 17.47 -5.28
CA TYR A 67 -7.23 17.12 -4.46
C TYR A 67 -7.12 17.53 -2.98
N ALA A 68 -5.94 17.87 -2.46
CA ALA A 68 -5.80 18.26 -1.06
C ALA A 68 -6.19 19.74 -0.87
N ASP A 69 -7.47 19.99 -0.66
CA ASP A 69 -7.98 21.34 -0.40
C ASP A 69 -9.27 21.34 0.44
N VAL A 70 -9.74 22.55 0.76
CA VAL A 70 -11.01 22.84 1.41
C VAL A 70 -12.05 23.19 0.35
N TYR A 71 -13.03 22.31 0.17
CA TYR A 71 -14.16 22.53 -0.72
C TYR A 71 -15.34 23.08 0.08
N ILE A 72 -15.94 24.17 -0.40
CA ILE A 72 -17.05 24.86 0.25
C ILE A 72 -18.22 24.95 -0.73
N SER A 73 -19.44 24.77 -0.24
CA SER A 73 -20.65 24.93 -1.05
C SER A 73 -20.73 26.32 -1.67
N PRO A 74 -21.06 26.44 -2.97
CA PRO A 74 -21.31 27.74 -3.59
C PRO A 74 -22.59 28.41 -3.04
N GLU A 75 -23.53 27.62 -2.50
CA GLU A 75 -24.73 28.13 -1.85
C GLU A 75 -24.43 28.58 -0.43
N LYS A 76 -24.36 29.91 -0.21
CA LYS A 76 -24.06 30.51 1.10
C LYS A 76 -25.10 30.20 2.20
N SER A 77 -26.32 29.82 1.81
CA SER A 77 -27.37 29.38 2.74
C SER A 77 -27.11 27.99 3.31
N LEU A 78 -26.28 27.18 2.64
CA LEU A 78 -25.91 25.84 3.08
C LEU A 78 -24.53 25.90 3.74
N ASN A 79 -24.50 25.70 5.06
CA ASN A 79 -23.25 25.56 5.80
C ASN A 79 -22.63 24.18 5.51
N SER A 80 -22.00 24.03 4.35
CA SER A 80 -21.41 22.76 3.91
C SER A 80 -19.98 22.96 3.44
N SER A 81 -19.06 22.17 3.99
CA SER A 81 -17.64 22.17 3.64
C SER A 81 -17.02 20.79 3.86
N ILE A 82 -15.96 20.48 3.11
CA ILE A 82 -15.16 19.28 3.29
C ILE A 82 -13.69 19.63 3.10
N THR A 83 -12.84 19.15 4.01
CA THR A 83 -11.39 19.29 3.92
C THR A 83 -10.78 17.93 3.60
N ILE A 84 -10.14 17.86 2.44
CA ILE A 84 -9.42 16.68 1.96
C ILE A 84 -7.93 16.89 2.18
N THR A 85 -7.24 15.87 2.66
CA THR A 85 -5.81 15.90 2.97
C THR A 85 -5.15 14.62 2.51
N ILE A 86 -3.87 14.68 2.15
CA ILE A 86 -3.04 13.49 1.95
C ILE A 86 -2.22 13.23 3.20
N ASP A 87 -2.21 11.97 3.65
CA ASP A 87 -1.35 11.51 4.74
C ASP A 87 -0.17 10.74 4.15
N ALA A 88 1.04 10.98 4.64
CA ALA A 88 2.23 10.24 4.23
C ALA A 88 2.25 8.79 4.75
N THR A 89 1.53 8.52 5.84
CA THR A 89 1.53 7.24 6.55
C THR A 89 0.36 6.33 6.17
N ASN A 90 -0.72 6.91 5.63
CA ASN A 90 -1.91 6.19 5.24
C ASN A 90 -2.11 6.22 3.71
N PRO A 91 -2.57 5.12 3.08
CA PRO A 91 -2.93 5.14 1.67
C PRO A 91 -4.26 5.88 1.44
N GLY A 92 -4.36 6.58 0.30
CA GLY A 92 -5.58 7.24 -0.16
C GLY A 92 -5.79 8.67 0.35
N LEU A 93 -7.02 9.18 0.14
CA LEU A 93 -7.45 10.51 0.57
C LEU A 93 -7.96 10.47 2.02
N GLY A 94 -7.44 11.36 2.86
CA GLY A 94 -7.95 11.61 4.20
C GLY A 94 -9.01 12.72 4.19
N VAL A 95 -10.01 12.60 5.06
CA VAL A 95 -10.99 13.66 5.33
C VAL A 95 -10.84 14.09 6.78
N THR A 96 -10.43 15.34 7.00
CA THR A 96 -10.14 15.88 8.34
C THR A 96 -11.27 16.75 8.89
N SER A 97 -12.09 17.31 8.01
CA SER A 97 -13.29 18.07 8.36
C SER A 97 -14.38 17.80 7.35
N TRP A 98 -15.59 17.57 7.82
CA TRP A 98 -16.76 17.44 6.95
C TRP A 98 -18.00 17.97 7.65
N VAL A 99 -18.52 19.08 7.13
CA VAL A 99 -19.77 19.71 7.56
C VAL A 99 -20.78 19.60 6.41
N SER A 100 -21.97 19.09 6.71
CA SER A 100 -23.09 19.05 5.77
C SER A 100 -24.28 19.80 6.37
N ASN A 101 -24.62 20.95 5.80
CA ASN A 101 -25.70 21.83 6.23
C ASN A 101 -25.70 22.10 7.76
N GLY A 102 -24.53 22.42 8.32
CA GLY A 102 -24.31 22.68 9.74
C GLY A 102 -24.12 21.45 10.61
N THR A 103 -24.23 20.24 10.06
CA THR A 103 -24.01 18.97 10.79
C THR A 103 -22.58 18.49 10.60
N ASP A 104 -21.88 18.19 11.69
CA ASP A 104 -20.58 17.53 11.65
C ASP A 104 -20.76 16.05 11.32
N MET A 105 -20.31 15.67 10.13
CA MET A 105 -20.48 14.32 9.60
C MET A 105 -19.48 13.33 10.19
N ILE A 106 -18.28 13.78 10.56
CA ILE A 106 -17.28 12.90 11.18
C ILE A 106 -17.77 12.45 12.55
N ASN A 107 -18.30 13.38 13.35
CA ASN A 107 -18.89 13.06 14.64
C ASN A 107 -20.12 12.16 14.49
N SER A 108 -21.03 12.50 13.57
CA SER A 108 -22.24 11.71 13.31
C SER A 108 -21.92 10.28 12.90
N LEU A 109 -20.92 10.08 12.05
CA LEU A 109 -20.46 8.75 11.64
C LEU A 109 -19.77 8.01 12.78
N SER A 110 -18.97 8.68 13.60
CA SER A 110 -18.29 8.05 14.74
C SER A 110 -19.24 7.40 15.76
N GLN A 111 -20.46 7.91 15.86
CA GLN A 111 -21.51 7.38 16.72
C GLN A 111 -22.24 6.17 16.10
N HIS A 112 -22.07 5.92 14.80
CA HIS A 112 -22.72 4.81 14.14
C HIS A 112 -22.00 3.50 14.51
N PRO A 113 -22.72 2.46 14.99
CA PRO A 113 -22.12 1.19 15.44
C PRO A 113 -21.33 0.38 14.40
N ARG A 114 -21.28 0.82 13.14
CA ARG A 114 -20.51 0.17 12.06
C ARG A 114 -19.39 1.05 11.52
N PHE A 115 -19.18 2.22 12.11
CA PHE A 115 -18.10 3.09 11.71
C PHE A 115 -16.78 2.59 12.29
N VAL A 116 -15.84 2.27 11.41
CA VAL A 116 -14.48 1.90 11.78
C VAL A 116 -13.61 3.13 11.50
N SER A 117 -13.12 3.77 12.56
CA SER A 117 -12.12 4.83 12.43
C SER A 117 -10.78 4.21 12.02
N ILE A 118 -10.29 4.57 10.83
CA ILE A 118 -8.99 4.12 10.32
C ILE A 118 -7.84 4.74 11.15
N LEU A 119 -8.11 5.85 11.84
CA LEU A 119 -7.14 6.53 12.73
C LEU A 119 -6.96 5.82 14.08
N GLN A 120 -7.77 4.81 14.42
CA GLN A 120 -7.68 4.11 15.71
C GLN A 120 -7.05 2.72 15.64
N VAL A 121 -6.49 2.31 14.49
CA VAL A 121 -5.60 1.13 14.45
C VAL A 121 -4.24 1.51 15.07
N SER A 122 -4.23 1.75 16.39
CA SER A 122 -2.99 1.88 17.13
C SER A 122 -2.28 0.52 17.10
N ARG A 123 -1.07 0.51 16.56
CA ARG A 123 -0.16 -0.63 16.49
C ARG A 123 0.15 -1.21 17.88
N THR A 124 -0.59 -2.21 18.38
CA THR A 124 -0.10 -2.98 19.54
C THR A 124 -0.64 -4.41 19.73
N SER A 125 -1.50 -4.98 18.87
CA SER A 125 -2.15 -6.26 19.25
C SER A 125 -1.56 -7.56 18.70
N TRP A 126 -0.72 -7.56 17.66
CA TRP A 126 -0.40 -8.82 16.96
C TRP A 126 0.93 -9.49 17.35
N ARG A 127 1.81 -8.83 18.11
CA ARG A 127 3.20 -9.30 18.28
C ARG A 127 3.48 -10.13 19.56
N THR A 128 2.50 -10.32 20.44
CA THR A 128 2.72 -10.98 21.75
C THR A 128 1.95 -12.28 21.99
N GLU A 129 1.00 -12.66 21.13
CA GLU A 129 0.25 -13.93 21.32
C GLU A 129 0.90 -15.15 20.64
N MET A 130 1.82 -14.95 19.69
CA MET A 130 2.48 -16.06 18.99
C MET A 130 3.62 -16.74 19.77
N TRP A 131 4.10 -16.18 20.88
CA TRP A 131 5.19 -16.75 21.67
C TRP A 131 4.76 -17.52 22.94
N LYS A 132 3.46 -17.66 23.22
CA LYS A 132 2.98 -18.37 24.41
C LYS A 132 2.43 -19.79 24.17
N SER A 133 2.53 -20.32 22.95
CA SER A 133 2.06 -21.68 22.61
C SER A 133 3.17 -22.74 22.57
N GLY A 134 4.45 -22.37 22.68
CA GLY A 134 5.58 -23.25 22.38
C GLY A 134 6.41 -23.78 23.56
N SER A 135 5.86 -24.00 24.75
CA SER A 135 6.62 -24.63 25.86
C SER A 135 5.78 -25.61 26.69
N GLY A 136 5.41 -26.72 26.05
CA GLY A 136 4.84 -27.90 26.71
C GLY A 136 5.88 -29.03 26.78
N HIS A 137 6.22 -29.43 28.00
CA HIS A 137 7.10 -30.53 28.40
C HIS A 137 6.91 -31.85 27.61
N HIS A 138 8.02 -32.45 27.16
CA HIS A 138 8.10 -33.89 26.88
C HIS A 138 8.90 -34.57 27.99
N THR A 139 8.20 -35.23 28.91
CA THR A 139 8.75 -36.20 29.87
C THR A 139 8.80 -37.61 29.28
N HIS A 140 9.85 -38.31 29.70
CA HIS A 140 10.33 -39.64 29.37
C HIS A 140 9.35 -40.80 29.69
N CYS A 141 9.36 -41.85 28.86
CA CYS A 141 9.05 -43.28 29.14
C CYS A 141 9.37 -44.04 27.82
N GLY A 142 10.18 -45.09 27.70
CA GLY A 142 10.64 -46.11 28.63
C GLY A 142 10.01 -47.46 28.29
N VAL A 143 10.52 -48.17 27.27
CA VAL A 143 10.94 -49.60 27.26
C VAL A 143 11.91 -49.81 26.10
#